data_AF-A0A7X9C0S8-F1
#
_entry.id   AF-A0A7X9C0S8-F1
#
_cell.length_a   1.000
_cell.length_b   1.000
_cell.length_c   1.000
_cell.angle_alpha   90.00
_cell.angle_beta   90.00
_cell.angle_gamma   90.00
#
_symmetry.space_group_name_H-M   'P 1'
#
loop_
_entity.id
_entity.type
_entity.pdbx_description
1 polymer ?
#
loop_
_entity_poly.entity_id
_entity_poly.type
_entity_poly.pdbx_seq_one_letter_code
_entity_poly.pdbx_strand_id
1 'polypeptide(L)'
;YVSEAKKCATETAWAVVNDAMQIMGGIGYTNVFPIERMLRDTRLIMIWTGTNEIMNLIIQHEFYKELARGEHYQRDWEEDAVNAHLEEEKVYE
;
A
#
# COMPACT_ATOMS: atom_id res chain seq x y z
N TYR A 1 3.96 5.83 -8.51
CA TYR A 1 4.16 4.41 -8.14
C TYR A 1 4.89 4.14 -6.81
N VAL A 2 6.17 4.51 -6.61
CA VAL A 2 6.89 4.15 -5.37
C VAL A 2 6.26 4.77 -4.11
N SER A 3 5.86 6.04 -4.19
CA SER A 3 5.18 6.76 -3.11
C SER A 3 3.82 6.12 -2.76
N GLU A 4 3.09 5.64 -3.77
CA GLU A 4 1.79 4.97 -3.62
C GLU A 4 1.96 3.62 -2.91
N ALA A 5 2.93 2.81 -3.35
CA ALA A 5 3.24 1.53 -2.75
C ALA A 5 3.66 1.68 -1.29
N LYS A 6 4.55 2.64 -0.98
CA LYS A 6 5.01 2.91 0.39
C LYS A 6 3.84 3.33 1.29
N LYS A 7 3.02 4.28 0.83
CA LYS A 7 1.85 4.73 1.59
C LYS A 7 0.91 3.56 1.87
N CYS A 8 0.52 2.82 0.82
CA CYS A 8 -0.41 1.70 0.92
C CYS A 8 0.11 0.62 1.88
N ALA A 9 1.34 0.14 1.68
CA ALA A 9 1.92 -0.91 2.52
C ALA A 9 2.01 -0.51 4.00
N THR A 10 2.39 0.74 4.29
CA THR A 10 2.52 1.21 5.69
C THR A 10 1.17 1.44 6.37
N GLU A 11 0.17 1.97 5.67
CA GLU A 11 -1.19 2.15 6.20
C GLU A 11 -1.86 0.79 6.45
N THR A 12 -1.75 -0.14 5.51
CA THR A 12 -2.27 -1.50 5.69
C THR A 12 -1.59 -2.23 6.84
N ALA A 13 -0.26 -2.15 6.94
CA ALA A 13 0.48 -2.77 8.04
C ALA A 13 0.03 -2.23 9.40
N TRP A 14 -0.17 -0.91 9.51
CA TRP A 14 -0.68 -0.29 10.73
C TRP A 14 -2.08 -0.80 11.09
N ALA A 15 -3.01 -0.82 10.12
CA ALA A 15 -4.38 -1.28 10.34
C ALA A 15 -4.40 -2.75 10.82
N VAL A 16 -3.70 -3.63 10.11
CA VAL A 16 -3.65 -5.07 10.42
C VAL A 16 -3.07 -5.32 11.81
N VAL A 17 -1.95 -4.68 12.14
CA VAL A 17 -1.30 -4.90 13.45
C VAL A 17 -2.13 -4.32 14.59
N ASN A 18 -2.79 -3.18 14.37
CA ASN A 18 -3.69 -2.58 15.35
C ASN A 18 -4.91 -3.46 15.64
N ASP A 19 -5.53 -4.02 14.59
CA ASP A 19 -6.65 -4.94 14.75
C ASP A 19 -6.23 -6.25 15.44
N ALA A 20 -5.08 -6.80 15.05
CA ALA A 20 -4.51 -7.98 15.70
C ALA A 20 -4.23 -7.74 17.19
N MET A 21 -3.71 -6.56 17.56
CA MET A 21 -3.52 -6.18 18.97
C MET A 21 -4.85 -6.15 19.72
N GLN A 22 -5.90 -5.57 19.13
CA GLN A 22 -7.22 -5.49 19.73
C GLN A 22 -7.84 -6.89 19.94
N ILE A 23 -7.69 -7.81 18.98
CA ILE A 23 -8.17 -9.19 19.06
C ILE A 23 -7.46 -9.96 20.17
N MET A 24 -6.14 -9.79 20.29
CA MET A 24 -5.33 -10.44 21.33
C MET A 24 -5.69 -9.94 22.74
N GLY A 25 -6.20 -8.72 22.88
CA GLY A 25 -6.59 -8.16 24.17
C GLY A 25 -5.39 -8.01 25.11
N GLY A 26 -5.61 -8.22 26.42
CA GLY A 26 -4.61 -7.93 27.45
C GLY A 26 -3.28 -8.69 27.29
N ILE A 27 -3.32 -9.93 26.78
CA ILE A 27 -2.08 -10.71 26.58
C ILE A 27 -1.20 -10.13 25.46
N GLY A 28 -1.82 -9.44 24.49
CA GLY A 28 -1.11 -8.76 23.41
C GLY A 28 -0.23 -7.61 23.88
N TYR A 29 -0.48 -7.05 25.06
CA TYR A 29 0.37 -6.00 25.66
C TYR A 29 1.58 -6.56 26.43
N THR A 30 1.68 -7.88 26.58
CA THR A 30 2.80 -8.54 27.26
C THR A 30 3.84 -9.00 26.25
N ASN A 31 5.07 -9.27 26.70
CA ASN A 31 6.15 -9.77 25.84
C ASN A 31 6.05 -11.28 25.54
N VAL A 32 4.87 -11.90 25.74
CA VAL A 32 4.64 -13.33 25.49
C VAL A 32 4.51 -13.60 23.99
N PHE A 33 3.80 -12.72 23.29
CA PHE A 33 3.71 -12.70 21.83
C PHE A 33 4.53 -11.53 21.29
N PRO A 34 4.83 -11.44 19.99
CA PRO A 34 5.61 -10.34 19.44
C PRO A 34 4.76 -9.14 18.94
N ILE A 35 3.45 -9.14 19.20
CA ILE A 35 2.49 -8.21 18.59
C ILE A 35 2.68 -6.76 19.07
N GLU A 36 3.03 -6.56 20.34
CA GLU A 36 3.41 -5.28 20.93
C GLU A 36 4.67 -4.70 20.32
N ARG A 37 5.63 -5.54 19.93
CA ARG A 37 6.81 -5.09 19.20
C ARG A 37 6.42 -4.66 17.78
N MET A 38 5.62 -5.47 17.08
CA MET A 38 5.14 -5.13 15.74
C MET A 38 4.34 -3.82 15.73
N LEU A 39 3.50 -3.58 16.73
CA LEU A 39 2.73 -2.33 16.85
C LEU A 39 3.65 -1.11 16.99
N ARG A 40 4.73 -1.23 17.78
CA ARG A 40 5.72 -0.15 17.93
C ARG A 40 6.50 0.08 16.63
N ASP A 41 6.93 -0.98 15.96
CA ASP A 41 7.75 -0.89 14.74
C ASP A 41 6.94 -0.30 13.57
N THR A 42 5.68 -0.72 13.40
CA THR A 42 4.78 -0.20 12.35
C THR A 42 4.48 1.29 12.51
N ARG A 43 4.54 1.84 13.73
CA ARG A 43 4.34 3.28 13.93
C ARG A 43 5.45 4.13 13.32
N LEU A 44 6.68 3.63 13.31
CA LEU A 44 7.86 4.35 12.82
C LEU A 44 7.89 4.44 11.28
N ILE A 45 7.55 3.35 10.59
CA ILE A 45 7.61 3.27 9.11
C ILE A 45 6.63 4.23 8.41
N MET A 46 5.58 4.69 9.10
CA MET A 46 4.68 5.73 8.60
C MET A 46 5.35 7.10 8.46
N ILE A 47 6.42 7.36 9.24
CA ILE A 47 7.13 8.65 9.28
C ILE A 47 8.47 8.55 8.55
N TRP A 48 9.14 7.43 8.70
CA TRP A 48 10.48 7.21 8.16
C TRP A 48 10.49 7.28 6.63
N THR A 49 11.57 7.83 6.06
CA THR A 49 11.75 8.06 4.61
C THR A 49 10.67 8.92 3.94
N GLY A 50 9.99 9.77 4.73
CA GLY A 50 8.93 10.67 4.30
C GLY A 50 7.57 10.22 4.82
N THR A 51 6.80 11.14 5.41
CA THR A 51 5.53 10.78 6.05
C THR A 51 4.47 10.39 5.02
N ASN A 52 3.44 9.65 5.43
CA ASN A 52 2.36 9.25 4.53
C ASN A 52 1.61 10.47 3.94
N GLU A 53 1.55 11.59 4.65
CA GLU A 53 1.00 12.86 4.16
C GLU A 53 1.88 13.47 3.06
N ILE A 54 3.21 13.40 3.21
CA ILE A 54 4.14 13.84 2.16
C ILE A 54 4.06 12.92 0.94
N MET A 55 3.91 11.61 1.14
CA MET A 55 3.68 10.68 0.03
C MET A 55 2.40 11.04 -0.71
N ASN A 56 1.30 11.34 -0.01
CA ASN A 56 0.06 11.84 -0.61
C ASN A 56 0.28 13.10 -1.46
N LEU A 57 1.03 14.07 -0.93
CA LEU A 57 1.34 15.30 -1.66
C LEU A 57 2.12 15.03 -2.96
N ILE A 58 3.11 14.12 -2.90
CA ILE A 58 3.90 13.74 -4.08
C ILE A 58 3.01 13.06 -5.13
N ILE A 59 2.17 12.11 -4.70
CA ILE A 59 1.22 11.40 -5.59
C ILE A 59 0.28 12.40 -6.28
N GLN A 60 -0.30 13.32 -5.51
CA GLN A 60 -1.17 14.36 -6.06
C GLN A 60 -0.43 15.23 -7.08
N HIS A 61 0.79 15.65 -6.76
CA HIS A 61 1.59 16.50 -7.64
C HIS A 61 1.96 15.79 -8.95
N GLU A 62 2.38 14.53 -8.89
CA GLU A 62 2.67 13.70 -10.06
C GLU A 62 1.43 13.53 -10.93
N PHE A 63 0.29 13.19 -10.32
CA PHE A 63 -0.98 13.02 -11.03
C PHE A 63 -1.42 14.28 -11.78
N TYR A 64 -1.37 15.46 -11.15
CA TYR A 64 -1.72 16.72 -11.83
C TYR A 64 -0.77 17.05 -12.99
N LYS A 65 0.50 16.66 -12.89
CA LYS A 65 1.49 16.87 -13.94
C LYS A 65 1.24 15.97 -15.15
N GLU A 66 0.84 14.72 -14.92
CA GLU A 66 0.42 13.80 -15.99
C GLU A 66 -0.85 14.30 -16.68
N LEU A 67 -1.85 14.72 -15.90
CA LEU A 67 -3.08 15.34 -16.42
C LEU A 67 -2.79 16.55 -17.32
N ALA A 68 -1.90 17.44 -16.87
CA ALA A 68 -1.53 18.63 -17.64
C ALA A 68 -0.77 18.32 -18.94
N ARG A 69 -0.09 17.18 -19.01
CA ARG A 69 0.60 16.71 -20.22
C ARG A 69 -0.36 16.08 -21.24
N GLY A 70 -1.57 15.70 -20.83
CA GLY A 70 -2.50 14.93 -21.66
C GLY A 70 -2.02 13.49 -21.93
N GLU A 71 -0.96 13.05 -21.25
CA GLU A 71 -0.45 11.69 -21.31
C GLU A 71 -1.25 10.85 -20.31
N HIS A 72 -2.41 10.32 -20.73
CA HIS A 72 -3.05 9.25 -20.00
C HIS A 72 -2.29 7.95 -20.29
N TYR A 73 -1.23 7.67 -19.53
CA TYR A 73 -0.66 6.33 -19.48
C TYR A 73 -1.56 5.45 -18.61
N GLN A 74 -2.73 5.07 -19.12
CA GLN A 74 -3.40 3.90 -18.57
C GLN A 74 -2.53 2.70 -18.95
N ARG A 75 -1.77 2.19 -17.97
CA ARG A 75 -1.13 0.88 -18.11
C ARG A 75 -2.25 -0.13 -18.36
N ASP A 76 -2.24 -0.72 -19.54
CA ASP A 76 -3.19 -1.77 -19.88
C ASP A 76 -2.77 -3.04 -19.13
N TRP A 77 -3.50 -3.32 -18.05
CA TRP A 77 -3.25 -4.45 -17.18
C TRP A 77 -3.58 -5.79 -17.85
N GLU A 78 -4.36 -5.78 -18.94
CA GLU A 78 -4.55 -6.97 -19.77
C GLU A 78 -3.27 -7.31 -20.53
N GLU A 79 -2.61 -6.31 -21.13
CA GLU A 79 -1.36 -6.47 -21.91
C GLU A 79 -0.16 -6.91 -21.05
N ASP A 80 -0.18 -6.62 -19.75
CA ASP A 80 0.89 -7.02 -18.83
C ASP A 80 0.91 -8.53 -18.49
N ALA A 81 -0.17 -9.26 -18.80
CA ALA A 81 -0.26 -10.70 -18.54
C ALA A 81 0.60 -11.49 -19.54
N VAL A 82 1.28 -12.54 -19.07
CA VAL A 82 2.14 -13.40 -19.93
C VAL A 82 1.35 -13.97 -21.12
N ASN A 83 0.05 -14.25 -20.91
CA ASN A 83 -0.85 -14.81 -21.91
C ASN A 83 -1.82 -13.77 -22.49
N ALA A 84 -1.54 -12.46 -22.38
CA ALA A 84 -2.43 -11.38 -22.83
C ALA A 84 -2.94 -11.54 -24.27
N HIS A 85 -2.10 -12.11 -25.13
CA HIS A 85 -2.33 -12.33 -26.56
C HIS A 85 -3.15 -13.59 -26.88
N LEU A 86 -3.43 -14.45 -25.89
CA LEU A 86 -4.22 -15.67 -26.07
C LEU A 86 -5.70 -15.37 -25.80
N GLU A 87 -6.42 -14.92 -26.83
CA GLU A 87 -7.86 -14.58 -26.74
C GLU A 87 -8.73 -15.76 -26.25
N GLU A 88 -8.32 -17.00 -26.48
CA GLU A 88 -9.06 -18.20 -26.04
C GLU A 88 -9.06 -18.42 -24.51
N GLU A 89 -8.10 -17.83 -23.79
CA GLU A 89 -8.02 -17.89 -22.32
C GLU A 89 -8.73 -16.70 -21.65
N LYS A 90 -9.26 -15.74 -22.42
CA LYS A 90 -9.98 -14.59 -21.86
C LYS A 90 -11.36 -15.02 -21.35
N VAL A 91 -11.54 -15.02 -20.04
CA VAL A 91 -12.83 -15.28 -19.39
C VAL A 91 -13.60 -13.97 -19.33
N TYR A 92 -14.59 -13.80 -20.21
CA TYR A 92 -15.57 -12.72 -20.14
C TYR A 92 -16.76 -13.20 -19.30
N GLU A 93 -16.91 -12.68 -18.07
CA GLU A 93 -18.16 -12.81 -17.30
C GLU A 93 -19.25 -11.89 -17.86
#